data_AF-A0A9X8VF01-F1
#
_entry.id   AF-A0A9X8VF01-F1
#
_cell.length_a   1.000
_cell.length_b   1.000
_cell.length_c   1.000
_cell.angle_alpha   90.00
_cell.angle_beta   90.00
_cell.angle_gamma   90.00
#
_symmetry.space_group_name_H-M   'P 1'
#
loop_
_entity.id
_entity.type
_entity.pdbx_description
1 polymer ?
#
loop_
_entity_poly.entity_id
_entity_poly.type
_entity_poly.pdbx_seq_one_letter_code
_entity_poly.pdbx_strand_id
1 'polypeptide(L)'
;AIYWHFKNKVDLFNEVWESTEPKIDQLETEYQAKFPDNPLRVIREILIYILTSTVEDGRRRALMEIIFHKCEFVGEMMPLLDSRKVLYLAGYERIEAVLCNCIHHGQLPADLHTRRAAIILRGYITGLLENW
;
A
#
# COMPACT_ATOMS: atom_id res chain seq x y z
N ALA A 1 -18.58 24.81 10.18
CA ALA A 1 -17.79 24.55 8.97
C ALA A 1 -17.29 23.10 8.94
N ILE A 2 -16.41 22.65 9.82
CA ILE A 2 -15.84 21.28 9.78
C ILE A 2 -16.90 20.16 9.94
N TYR A 3 -17.80 20.27 10.92
CA TYR A 3 -18.86 19.26 11.16
C TYR A 3 -19.95 19.20 10.08
N TRP A 4 -19.94 20.14 9.12
CA TRP A 4 -20.83 20.06 7.95
C TRP A 4 -20.23 19.16 6.86
N HIS A 5 -18.90 19.06 6.79
CA HIS A 5 -18.18 18.23 5.82
C HIS A 5 -17.81 16.85 6.37
N PHE A 6 -17.57 16.73 7.68
CA PHE A 6 -17.11 15.49 8.28
C PHE A 6 -17.97 15.11 9.47
N LYS A 7 -18.48 13.87 9.44
CA LYS A 7 -19.33 13.34 10.52
C LYS A 7 -18.56 13.15 11.82
N ASN A 8 -17.30 12.75 11.74
CA ASN A 8 -16.41 12.52 12.88
C ASN A 8 -14.93 12.49 12.42
N LYS A 9 -14.01 12.21 13.35
CA LYS A 9 -12.56 12.13 13.05
C LYS A 9 -12.20 10.99 12.09
N VAL A 10 -12.97 9.90 12.11
CA VAL A 10 -12.77 8.73 11.22
C VAL A 10 -13.06 9.11 9.78
N ASP A 11 -14.14 9.84 9.57
CA ASP A 11 -14.58 10.32 8.26
C ASP A 11 -13.53 11.25 7.62
N LEU A 12 -13.03 12.22 8.41
CA LEU A 12 -11.91 13.07 8.00
C LEU A 12 -10.65 12.26 7.68
N PHE A 13 -10.33 11.26 8.50
CA PHE A 13 -9.15 10.43 8.31
C PHE A 13 -9.24 9.59 7.03
N ASN A 14 -10.40 8.97 6.76
CA ASN A 14 -10.64 8.20 5.54
C ASN A 14 -10.51 9.07 4.30
N GLU A 15 -11.07 10.28 4.30
CA GLU A 15 -10.94 11.20 3.17
C GLU A 15 -9.46 11.57 2.90
N VAL A 16 -8.68 11.81 3.96
CA VAL A 16 -7.24 12.08 3.83
C VAL A 16 -6.49 10.86 3.31
N TRP A 17 -6.87 9.65 3.74
CA TRP A 17 -6.30 8.40 3.25
C TRP A 17 -6.62 8.15 1.77
N GLU A 18 -7.91 8.21 1.40
CA GLU A 18 -8.42 8.01 0.04
C GLU A 18 -7.90 9.06 -0.94
N SER A 19 -7.60 10.28 -0.50
CA SER A 19 -6.95 11.28 -1.37
C SER A 19 -5.46 11.00 -1.64
N THR A 20 -4.84 10.10 -0.88
CA THR A 20 -3.39 9.80 -0.95
C THR A 20 -3.10 8.45 -1.64
N GLU A 21 -4.02 7.49 -1.58
CA GLU A 21 -3.90 6.15 -2.21
C GLU A 21 -4.04 6.03 -3.75
N PRO A 22 -4.88 6.81 -4.47
CA PRO A 22 -5.27 6.50 -5.85
C PRO A 22 -4.14 6.60 -6.87
N LYS A 23 -2.98 7.14 -6.47
CA LYS A 23 -1.78 7.19 -7.32
C LYS A 23 -1.20 5.79 -7.59
N ILE A 24 -1.31 4.84 -6.67
CA ILE A 24 -0.67 3.51 -6.82
C ILE A 24 -1.36 2.70 -7.92
N ASP A 25 -2.69 2.65 -7.94
CA ASP A 25 -3.44 1.89 -8.95
C ASP A 25 -3.24 2.44 -10.37
N GLN A 26 -3.21 3.78 -10.49
CA GLN A 26 -2.96 4.46 -11.76
C GLN A 26 -1.53 4.18 -12.25
N LEU A 27 -0.53 4.29 -11.36
CA LEU A 27 0.86 4.00 -11.69
C LEU A 27 1.07 2.53 -12.05
N GLU A 28 0.41 1.60 -11.36
CA GLU A 28 0.48 0.19 -11.70
C GLU A 28 -0.05 -0.05 -13.12
N THR A 29 -1.22 0.49 -13.44
CA THR A 29 -1.79 0.38 -14.80
C THR A 29 -0.87 0.98 -15.85
N GLU A 30 -0.29 2.15 -15.57
CA GLU A 30 0.66 2.82 -16.46
C GLU A 30 1.94 1.99 -16.67
N TYR A 31 2.50 1.43 -15.60
CA TYR A 31 3.70 0.60 -15.68
C TYR A 31 3.45 -0.74 -16.34
N GLN A 32 2.28 -1.35 -16.13
CA GLN A 32 1.86 -2.54 -16.87
C GLN A 32 1.79 -2.26 -18.37
N ALA A 33 1.24 -1.11 -18.78
CA ALA A 33 1.21 -0.71 -20.18
C ALA A 33 2.62 -0.43 -20.75
N LYS A 34 3.54 0.13 -19.94
CA LYS A 34 4.93 0.38 -20.34
C LYS A 34 5.79 -0.88 -20.39
N PHE A 35 5.51 -1.86 -19.54
CA PHE A 35 6.32 -3.06 -19.35
C PHE A 35 5.44 -4.33 -19.36
N PRO A 36 4.71 -4.60 -20.46
CA PRO A 36 3.71 -5.67 -20.50
C PRO A 36 4.31 -7.06 -20.25
N ASP A 37 5.56 -7.30 -20.70
CA ASP A 37 6.25 -8.59 -20.54
C ASP A 37 7.19 -8.63 -19.34
N ASN A 38 7.13 -7.63 -18.45
CA ASN A 38 8.03 -7.52 -17.31
C ASN A 38 7.32 -7.14 -16.01
N PRO A 39 6.45 -8.03 -15.48
CA PRO A 39 5.74 -7.80 -14.22
C PRO A 39 6.68 -7.58 -13.02
N LEU A 40 7.87 -8.19 -13.02
CA LEU A 40 8.86 -7.95 -11.96
C LEU A 40 9.37 -6.51 -11.96
N ARG A 41 9.53 -5.90 -13.14
CA ARG A 41 9.86 -4.47 -13.23
C ARG A 41 8.70 -3.60 -12.74
N VAL A 42 7.46 -3.92 -13.11
CA VAL A 42 6.28 -3.19 -12.66
C VAL A 42 6.22 -3.13 -11.13
N ILE A 43 6.29 -4.27 -10.45
CA ILE A 43 6.24 -4.29 -8.98
C ILE A 43 7.44 -3.56 -8.38
N ARG A 44 8.63 -3.65 -8.98
CA ARG A 44 9.81 -2.91 -8.54
C ARG A 44 9.59 -1.40 -8.59
N GLU A 45 9.09 -0.86 -9.70
CA GLU A 45 8.85 0.58 -9.84
C GLU A 45 7.77 1.07 -8.85
N ILE A 46 6.72 0.26 -8.61
CA ILE A 46 5.70 0.57 -7.59
C ILE A 46 6.32 0.65 -6.19
N LEU A 47 7.16 -0.32 -5.82
CA LEU A 47 7.82 -0.35 -4.51
C LEU A 47 8.77 0.83 -4.33
N ILE A 48 9.54 1.18 -5.37
CA ILE A 48 10.40 2.37 -5.39
C ILE A 48 9.54 3.62 -5.15
N TYR A 49 8.46 3.78 -5.91
CA TYR A 49 7.54 4.91 -5.78
C TYR A 49 6.96 5.03 -4.37
N ILE A 50 6.53 3.92 -3.76
CA ILE A 50 5.98 3.90 -2.39
C ILE A 50 6.99 4.47 -1.39
N LEU A 51 8.26 4.08 -1.52
CA LEU A 51 9.33 4.53 -0.62
C LEU A 51 9.71 6.00 -0.89
N THR A 52 9.97 6.37 -2.15
CA THR A 52 10.41 7.74 -2.50
C THR A 52 9.31 8.76 -2.24
N SER A 53 8.05 8.46 -2.58
CA SER A 53 6.92 9.36 -2.34
C SER A 53 6.68 9.63 -0.85
N THR A 54 7.00 8.68 0.03
CA THR A 54 6.89 8.92 1.48
C THR A 54 7.92 9.96 1.96
N VAL A 55 9.07 10.04 1.29
CA VAL A 55 10.08 11.05 1.55
C VAL A 55 9.77 12.36 0.82
N GLU A 56 9.21 12.35 -0.38
CA GLU A 56 9.06 13.57 -1.19
C GLU A 56 7.72 14.29 -0.94
N ASP A 57 6.65 13.55 -0.65
CA ASP A 57 5.30 14.08 -0.45
C ASP A 57 5.02 14.31 1.04
N GLY A 58 5.04 15.58 1.46
CA GLY A 58 4.79 15.97 2.84
C GLY A 58 3.42 15.53 3.37
N ARG A 59 2.40 15.41 2.52
CA ARG A 59 1.06 14.92 2.91
C ARG A 59 1.11 13.43 3.20
N ARG A 60 1.75 12.65 2.33
CA ARG A 60 1.95 11.21 2.52
C ARG A 60 2.78 10.91 3.77
N ARG A 61 3.85 11.69 3.98
CA ARG A 61 4.69 11.56 5.17
C ARG A 61 3.91 11.79 6.46
N ALA A 62 3.17 12.90 6.54
CA ALA A 62 2.36 13.23 7.71
C ALA A 62 1.28 12.17 7.98
N LEU A 63 0.66 11.62 6.93
CA LEU A 63 -0.31 10.55 7.04
C LEU A 63 0.31 9.26 7.61
N MET A 64 1.47 8.85 7.10
CA MET A 64 2.20 7.68 7.62
C MET A 64 2.62 7.88 9.08
N GLU A 65 3.11 9.07 9.44
CA GLU A 65 3.48 9.39 10.82
C GLU A 65 2.27 9.31 11.77
N ILE A 66 1.09 9.78 11.33
CA ILE A 66 -0.13 9.64 12.11
C ILE A 66 -0.48 8.17 12.33
N ILE A 67 -0.39 7.36 11.29
CA ILE A 67 -0.80 5.95 11.30
C ILE A 67 0.09 5.09 12.15
N PHE A 68 1.40 5.27 12.04
CA PHE A 68 2.37 4.46 12.76
C PHE A 68 2.54 4.92 14.20
N HIS A 69 2.54 6.24 14.45
CA HIS A 69 3.08 6.78 15.69
C HIS A 69 2.12 7.65 16.50
N LYS A 70 1.04 8.19 15.91
CA LYS A 70 0.15 9.16 16.59
C LYS A 70 -1.32 8.74 16.69
N CYS A 71 -1.69 7.59 16.15
CA CYS A 71 -3.07 7.10 16.13
C CYS A 71 -3.22 5.89 17.06
N GLU A 72 -3.99 6.07 18.13
CA GLU A 72 -4.46 4.96 18.94
C GLU A 72 -5.71 4.35 18.29
N PHE A 73 -5.61 3.10 17.84
CA PHE A 73 -6.72 2.37 17.22
C PHE A 73 -7.67 1.81 18.30
N VAL A 74 -8.34 2.69 19.03
CA VAL A 74 -9.29 2.35 20.09
C VAL A 74 -10.58 3.17 19.95
N GLY A 75 -11.65 2.72 20.60
CA GLY A 75 -12.93 3.42 20.62
C GLY A 75 -13.45 3.73 19.20
N GLU A 76 -13.66 5.01 18.91
CA GLU A 76 -14.18 5.48 17.62
C GLU A 76 -13.24 5.15 16.44
N MET A 77 -11.93 4.93 16.66
CA MET A 77 -10.96 4.63 15.60
C MET A 77 -10.86 3.13 15.27
N MET A 78 -11.54 2.25 16.02
CA MET A 78 -11.55 0.79 15.77
C MET A 78 -11.97 0.41 14.33
N PRO A 79 -12.99 1.03 13.72
CA PRO A 79 -13.37 0.70 12.34
C PRO A 79 -12.24 0.91 11.33
N LEU A 80 -11.33 1.87 11.57
CA LEU A 80 -10.16 2.08 10.70
C LEU A 80 -9.21 0.89 10.74
N LEU A 81 -9.02 0.28 11.91
CA LEU A 81 -8.19 -0.90 12.06
C LEU A 81 -8.77 -2.10 11.31
N ASP A 82 -10.09 -2.28 11.35
CA ASP A 82 -10.74 -3.40 10.65
C ASP A 82 -10.76 -3.19 9.13
N SER A 83 -11.04 -1.97 8.66
CA SER A 83 -10.89 -1.62 7.23
C SER A 83 -9.46 -1.83 6.74
N ARG A 84 -8.46 -1.46 7.55
CA ARG A 84 -7.05 -1.67 7.26
C ARG A 84 -6.69 -3.16 7.18
N LYS A 85 -7.22 -4.01 8.05
CA LYS A 85 -7.02 -5.47 7.96
C LYS A 85 -7.61 -6.04 6.67
N VAL A 86 -8.81 -5.62 6.28
CA VAL A 86 -9.44 -6.04 5.02
C VAL A 86 -8.60 -5.62 3.83
N LEU A 87 -8.15 -4.36 3.81
CA LEU A 87 -7.26 -3.84 2.77
C LEU A 87 -5.93 -4.61 2.71
N TYR A 88 -5.39 -5.02 3.86
CA TYR A 88 -4.16 -5.81 3.92
C TYR A 88 -4.34 -7.21 3.35
N LEU A 89 -5.48 -7.85 3.61
CA LEU A 89 -5.80 -9.15 3.04
C LEU A 89 -5.92 -9.08 1.52
N ALA A 90 -6.68 -8.11 1.01
CA ALA A 90 -6.81 -7.85 -0.42
C ALA A 90 -5.45 -7.49 -1.07
N GLY A 91 -4.61 -6.73 -0.37
CA GLY A 91 -3.26 -6.39 -0.80
C GLY A 91 -2.35 -7.60 -0.97
N TYR A 92 -2.46 -8.61 -0.08
CA TYR A 92 -1.70 -9.85 -0.24
C TYR A 92 -2.11 -10.63 -1.49
N GLU A 93 -3.41 -10.75 -1.76
CA GLU A 93 -3.92 -11.45 -2.95
C GLU A 93 -3.39 -10.78 -4.23
N ARG A 94 -3.36 -9.45 -4.27
CA ARG A 94 -2.79 -8.70 -5.40
C ARG A 94 -1.30 -8.95 -5.57
N ILE A 95 -0.51 -8.87 -4.49
CA ILE A 95 0.93 -9.14 -4.56
C ILE A 95 1.19 -10.58 -5.02
N GLU A 96 0.43 -11.55 -4.52
CA GLU A 96 0.53 -12.95 -4.93
C GLU A 96 0.24 -13.12 -6.42
N ALA A 97 -0.80 -12.48 -6.95
CA ALA A 97 -1.12 -12.52 -8.37
C ALA A 97 0.04 -11.98 -9.23
N VAL A 98 0.66 -10.88 -8.81
CA VAL A 98 1.82 -10.31 -9.50
C VAL A 98 3.03 -11.25 -9.43
N LEU A 99 3.30 -11.87 -8.27
CA LEU A 99 4.39 -12.84 -8.12
C LEU A 99 4.16 -14.09 -8.98
N CYS A 100 2.93 -14.60 -9.03
CA CYS A 100 2.53 -15.69 -9.94
C CYS A 100 2.79 -15.31 -11.40
N ASN A 101 2.45 -14.07 -11.80
CA ASN A 101 2.71 -13.59 -13.15
C ASN A 101 4.22 -13.51 -13.44
N CYS A 102 5.02 -13.05 -12.48
CA CYS A 102 6.49 -13.06 -12.60
C CYS A 102 7.05 -14.48 -12.79
N ILE A 103 6.50 -15.48 -12.10
CA ILE A 103 6.87 -16.90 -12.29
C ILE A 103 6.50 -17.37 -13.71
N HIS A 104 5.30 -17.03 -14.19
CA HIS A 104 4.85 -17.40 -15.54
C HIS A 104 5.76 -16.84 -16.64
N HIS A 105 6.28 -15.62 -16.44
CA HIS A 105 7.27 -14.98 -17.31
C HIS A 105 8.72 -15.43 -17.06
N GLY A 106 8.96 -16.42 -16.19
CA GLY A 106 10.30 -16.96 -15.88
C GLY A 106 11.21 -15.99 -15.12
N GLN A 107 10.64 -14.97 -14.47
CA GLN A 107 11.38 -13.90 -13.78
C GLN A 107 11.64 -14.20 -12.31
N LEU A 108 10.91 -15.17 -11.74
CA LEU A 108 11.08 -15.67 -10.39
C LEU A 108 11.16 -17.21 -10.42
N PRO A 109 11.79 -17.84 -9.41
CA PRO A 109 11.85 -19.30 -9.31
C PRO A 109 10.46 -19.94 -9.28
N ALA A 110 10.31 -21.06 -9.99
CA ALA A 110 9.02 -21.77 -10.12
C ALA A 110 8.53 -22.38 -8.80
N ASP A 111 9.43 -22.60 -7.83
CA ASP A 111 9.15 -23.12 -6.50
C ASP A 111 8.95 -22.04 -5.44
N LEU A 112 8.90 -20.76 -5.84
CA LEU A 112 8.67 -19.65 -4.93
C LEU A 112 7.29 -19.76 -4.27
N HIS A 113 7.28 -19.79 -2.93
CA HIS A 113 6.03 -19.74 -2.17
C HIS A 113 5.46 -18.32 -2.14
N THR A 114 4.60 -17.99 -3.10
CA THR A 114 4.06 -16.64 -3.34
C THR A 114 3.41 -16.01 -2.10
N ARG A 115 2.59 -16.75 -1.34
CA ARG A 115 2.01 -16.25 -0.09
C ARG A 115 3.05 -15.76 0.93
N ARG A 116 4.13 -16.53 1.14
CA ARG A 116 5.19 -16.15 2.10
C ARG A 116 5.96 -14.93 1.58
N ALA A 117 6.25 -14.92 0.29
CA ALA A 117 6.92 -13.78 -0.36
C ALA A 117 6.08 -12.50 -0.25
N ALA A 118 4.76 -12.58 -0.45
CA ALA A 118 3.85 -11.44 -0.31
C ALA A 118 3.84 -10.88 1.13
N ILE A 119 3.81 -11.77 2.14
CA ILE A 119 3.88 -11.38 3.55
C ILE A 119 5.23 -10.69 3.85
N ILE A 120 6.34 -11.28 3.43
CA ILE A 120 7.69 -10.73 3.64
C ILE A 120 7.84 -9.37 2.95
N LEU A 121 7.43 -9.27 1.68
CA LEU A 121 7.54 -8.04 0.91
C LEU A 121 6.81 -6.89 1.60
N ARG A 122 5.56 -7.14 2.00
CA ARG A 122 4.75 -6.13 2.68
C ARG A 122 5.31 -5.76 4.05
N GLY A 123 5.76 -6.75 4.84
CA GLY A 123 6.40 -6.52 6.13
C GLY A 123 7.68 -5.70 6.00
N TYR A 124 8.51 -6.01 5.01
CA TYR A 124 9.74 -5.29 4.72
C TYR A 124 9.48 -3.82 4.36
N ILE A 125 8.58 -3.56 3.40
CA ILE A 125 8.26 -2.18 2.99
C ILE A 125 7.60 -1.40 4.12
N THR A 126 6.61 -1.99 4.80
CA THR A 126 5.92 -1.31 5.90
C THR A 126 6.90 -1.00 7.03
N GLY A 127 7.79 -1.94 7.37
CA GLY A 127 8.82 -1.73 8.38
C GLY A 127 9.81 -0.64 7.99
N LEU A 128 10.23 -0.56 6.72
CA LEU A 128 11.09 0.54 6.26
C LEU A 128 10.39 1.90 6.39
N LEU A 129 9.10 1.99 6.03
CA LEU A 129 8.32 3.22 6.13
C LEU A 129 8.10 3.66 7.58
N GLU A 130 7.92 2.71 8.50
CA GLU A 130 7.70 2.96 9.91
C GLU A 130 8.97 3.40 10.65
N ASN A 131 10.12 2.81 10.30
CA ASN A 131 11.40 3.05 10.98
C ASN A 131 12.16 4.28 10.48
N TRP A 132 11.82 4.81 9.31
CA TRP A 132 12.43 6.02 8.74
C TRP A 132 11.89 7.28 9.42
#